data_AF-A0A9R0WNF3-F1
#
_entry.id   AF-A0A9R0WNF3-F1
#
_cell.length_a   1.000
_cell.length_b   1.000
_cell.length_c   1.000
_cell.angle_alpha   90.00
_cell.angle_beta   90.00
_cell.angle_gamma   90.00
#
_symmetry.space_group_name_H-M   'P 1'
#
loop_
_entity.id
_entity.type
_entity.pdbx_description
1 polymer ?
#
loop_
_entity_poly.entity_id
_entity_poly.type
_entity_poly.pdbx_seq_one_letter_code
_entity_poly.pdbx_strand_id
1 'polypeptide(L)'
;MVFCAHCQDDCPYIQDPDNGITCCGMCGKVFDEHIFEVGPTFVKNSSGQSEIAGKIIEGVGSGCSISRERTEAKGRDEIWQIVHGLHVSGGDDIICTAHNFYKLALDNDFTKGRRTSHVAAACLYIACRRGEKPYLLIDFSDHLQISVYVLGGVFLQLCQVLLLGEHPIVQKLVDPSLFIHRFTERLLGKRDNAVSDTALRIVASMKRDWMQTGRKPSGLCGAALYIAALSHGYDYTKADIAAVVHVCEATLFKRLVEFENTDSGSLTIEDFLAKADEETVPNCPAKYGEVLCEHKGAEYFSHGLCEECHYNFTELSGGLEGGADPPAFQRAEKKRHDAAKRAKDSSVVDATLCELHSSDVEHNIMSPGKNCVGKSSTGSSSQTANDFEAPINPEVEVKMVKLILILEIFLILMMWRLTGIFTMRKKHRTKRLSGRK
;
A
#
# COMPACT_ATOMS: atom_id res chain seq x y z
N MET A 1 -39.94 -9.39 11.71
CA MET A 1 -40.25 -10.20 12.90
C MET A 1 -41.17 -9.39 13.78
N VAL A 2 -42.24 -10.00 14.30
CA VAL A 2 -43.18 -9.38 15.25
C VAL A 2 -43.45 -10.39 16.35
N PHE A 3 -43.47 -9.93 17.60
CA PHE A 3 -43.70 -10.79 18.75
C PHE A 3 -45.12 -11.36 18.74
N CYS A 4 -45.25 -12.69 18.70
CA CYS A 4 -46.55 -13.34 18.68
C CYS A 4 -47.00 -13.79 20.06
N ALA A 5 -48.04 -13.15 20.62
CA ALA A 5 -48.62 -13.54 21.90
C ALA A 5 -49.16 -14.99 21.96
N HIS A 6 -49.32 -15.69 20.84
CA HIS A 6 -49.71 -17.11 20.79
C HIS A 6 -48.50 -18.06 20.69
N CYS A 7 -47.41 -17.65 20.03
CA CYS A 7 -46.18 -18.45 19.96
C CYS A 7 -45.23 -18.17 21.13
N GLN A 8 -45.39 -17.02 21.81
CA GLN A 8 -44.49 -16.46 22.83
C GLN A 8 -43.07 -16.16 22.33
N ASP A 9 -42.88 -16.19 21.02
CA ASP A 9 -41.62 -15.95 20.30
C ASP A 9 -41.81 -14.87 19.21
N ASP A 10 -40.69 -14.30 18.76
CA ASP A 10 -40.63 -13.44 17.57
C ASP A 10 -40.81 -14.27 16.30
N CYS A 11 -41.99 -14.18 15.67
CA CYS A 11 -42.28 -14.90 14.43
C CYS A 11 -42.08 -14.02 13.19
N PRO A 12 -41.83 -14.62 12.01
CA PRO A 12 -42.04 -13.93 10.75
C PRO A 12 -43.54 -13.60 10.61
N TYR A 13 -43.84 -12.37 10.19
CA TYR A 13 -45.20 -11.98 9.83
C TYR A 13 -45.38 -12.10 8.31
N ILE A 14 -46.60 -12.39 7.88
CA ILE A 14 -47.04 -12.41 6.49
C ILE A 14 -48.08 -11.30 6.35
N GLN A 15 -48.02 -10.57 5.24
CA GLN A 15 -49.02 -9.58 4.85
C GLN A 15 -49.78 -10.14 3.66
N ASP A 16 -51.09 -10.32 3.83
CA ASP A 16 -51.99 -10.77 2.75
C ASP A 16 -52.58 -9.51 2.09
N PRO A 17 -52.06 -9.07 0.92
CA PRO A 17 -52.47 -7.80 0.31
C PRO A 17 -53.94 -7.81 -0.13
N ASP A 18 -54.46 -8.96 -0.53
CA ASP A 18 -55.84 -9.13 -1.00
C ASP A 18 -56.88 -8.98 0.12
N ASN A 19 -56.50 -9.33 1.36
CA ASN A 19 -57.38 -9.25 2.53
C ASN A 19 -57.12 -8.01 3.39
N GLY A 20 -55.97 -7.35 3.22
CA GLY A 20 -55.56 -6.21 4.05
C GLY A 20 -55.10 -6.58 5.46
N ILE A 21 -54.73 -7.85 5.69
CA ILE A 21 -54.47 -8.43 7.02
C ILE A 21 -52.99 -8.75 7.19
N THR A 22 -52.43 -8.47 8.38
CA THR A 22 -51.10 -8.94 8.79
C THR A 22 -51.24 -10.10 9.78
N CYS A 23 -50.66 -11.27 9.50
CA CYS A 23 -50.74 -12.46 10.33
C CYS A 23 -49.36 -13.04 10.71
N CYS A 24 -49.27 -13.83 11.78
CA CYS A 24 -48.06 -14.56 12.15
C CYS A 24 -47.91 -15.82 11.29
N GLY A 25 -46.80 -15.95 10.55
CA GLY A 25 -46.56 -17.05 9.61
C GLY A 25 -46.43 -18.45 10.23
N MET A 26 -46.32 -18.55 11.56
CA MET A 26 -46.22 -19.83 12.29
C MET A 26 -47.55 -20.34 12.86
N CYS A 27 -48.48 -19.45 13.23
CA CYS A 27 -49.73 -19.84 13.89
C CYS A 27 -51.01 -19.26 13.24
N GLY A 28 -50.86 -18.45 12.18
CA GLY A 28 -51.99 -17.80 11.49
C GLY A 28 -52.71 -16.72 12.30
N LYS A 29 -52.25 -16.40 13.52
CA LYS A 29 -52.89 -15.35 14.33
C LYS A 29 -52.74 -14.00 13.66
N VAL A 30 -53.86 -13.30 13.48
CA VAL A 30 -53.91 -11.92 13.00
C VAL A 30 -53.30 -10.97 14.05
N PHE A 31 -52.44 -10.06 13.58
CA PHE A 31 -51.88 -8.95 14.34
C PHE A 31 -52.68 -7.68 14.12
N ASP A 32 -52.86 -7.29 12.85
CA ASP A 32 -53.60 -6.11 12.41
C ASP A 32 -54.54 -6.48 11.26
N GLU A 33 -55.77 -5.97 11.33
CA GLU A 33 -56.83 -6.16 10.33
C GLU A 33 -56.76 -5.11 9.19
N HIS A 34 -55.81 -4.17 9.29
CA HIS A 34 -55.63 -3.08 8.33
C HIS A 34 -54.14 -2.88 7.99
N ILE A 35 -53.76 -3.24 6.76
CA ILE A 35 -52.48 -2.85 6.17
C ILE A 35 -52.57 -1.37 5.76
N PHE A 36 -51.82 -0.51 6.45
CA PHE A 36 -51.61 0.87 6.03
C PHE A 36 -50.51 0.93 4.96
N GLU A 37 -50.87 1.33 3.74
CA GLU A 37 -49.87 1.59 2.68
C GLU A 37 -49.01 2.81 3.03
N VAL A 38 -47.69 2.63 3.11
CA VAL A 38 -46.72 3.74 3.28
C VAL A 38 -46.43 4.39 1.91
N GLY A 39 -47.50 4.74 1.20
CA GLY A 39 -47.46 5.33 -0.14
C GLY A 39 -47.95 6.79 -0.16
N PRO A 40 -47.56 7.59 -1.19
CA PRO A 40 -48.09 8.93 -1.35
C PRO A 40 -49.58 8.87 -1.73
N THR A 41 -50.45 9.23 -0.81
CA THR A 41 -51.89 9.36 -1.10
C THR A 41 -52.13 10.58 -1.99
N PHE A 42 -53.03 10.48 -2.97
CA PHE A 42 -53.42 11.62 -3.82
C PHE A 42 -54.89 11.99 -3.60
N VAL A 43 -55.15 13.26 -3.34
CA VAL A 43 -56.48 13.83 -3.16
C VAL A 43 -56.82 14.68 -4.39
N LYS A 44 -58.06 14.58 -4.87
CA LYS A 44 -58.54 15.42 -5.97
C LYS A 44 -59.04 16.76 -5.42
N ASN A 45 -58.50 17.85 -5.95
CA ASN A 45 -59.02 19.18 -5.69
C ASN A 45 -60.39 19.38 -6.34
N SER A 46 -61.10 20.44 -5.95
CA SER A 46 -62.38 20.84 -6.54
C SER A 46 -62.33 21.13 -8.05
N SER A 47 -61.13 21.32 -8.61
CA SER A 47 -60.83 21.41 -10.05
C SER A 47 -60.67 20.06 -10.75
N GLY A 48 -60.77 18.93 -10.04
CA GLY A 48 -60.56 17.57 -10.57
C GLY A 48 -59.10 17.14 -10.73
N GLN A 49 -58.15 18.04 -10.47
CA GLN A 49 -56.71 17.73 -10.50
C GLN A 49 -56.30 16.94 -9.25
N SER A 50 -55.47 15.91 -9.41
CA SER A 50 -54.91 15.14 -8.31
C SER A 50 -53.67 15.83 -7.74
N GLU A 51 -53.71 16.21 -6.46
CA GLU A 51 -52.56 16.70 -5.69
C GLU A 51 -52.18 15.70 -4.60
N ILE A 52 -50.93 15.75 -4.12
CA ILE A 52 -50.47 14.85 -3.07
C ILE A 52 -51.09 15.26 -1.71
N ALA A 53 -51.53 14.28 -0.93
CA ALA A 53 -52.17 14.51 0.35
C ALA A 53 -51.14 14.96 1.40
N GLY A 54 -51.26 16.20 1.84
CA GLY A 54 -50.40 16.79 2.86
C GLY A 54 -49.48 17.88 2.33
N LYS A 55 -48.84 18.60 3.26
CA LYS A 55 -47.89 19.66 2.93
C LYS A 55 -46.49 19.07 2.91
N ILE A 56 -45.76 19.26 1.80
CA ILE A 56 -44.32 18.97 1.78
C ILE A 56 -43.65 19.94 2.76
N ILE A 57 -43.23 19.42 3.91
CA ILE A 57 -42.45 20.18 4.89
C ILE A 57 -40.99 20.05 4.47
N GLU A 58 -40.47 21.08 3.81
CA GLU A 58 -39.02 21.25 3.70
C GLU A 58 -38.45 21.33 5.12
N GLY A 59 -37.72 20.29 5.52
CA GLY A 59 -37.20 20.19 6.89
C GLY A 59 -36.28 21.36 7.20
N VAL A 60 -36.31 21.87 8.44
CA VAL A 60 -35.52 23.05 8.87
C VAL A 60 -33.99 22.80 8.82
N GLY A 61 -33.55 21.55 8.60
CA GLY A 61 -32.18 21.22 8.19
C GLY A 61 -31.82 21.64 6.76
N SER A 62 -32.79 22.05 5.93
CA SER A 62 -32.62 22.58 4.57
C SER A 62 -32.09 24.02 4.55
N GLY A 63 -31.11 24.31 5.41
CA GLY A 63 -30.15 25.38 5.22
C GLY A 63 -29.11 25.06 4.12
N CYS A 64 -29.27 23.93 3.42
CA CYS A 64 -28.54 23.62 2.21
C CYS A 64 -28.96 24.61 1.10
N SER A 65 -28.25 25.73 1.02
CA SER A 65 -28.43 26.71 -0.06
C SER A 65 -28.45 26.00 -1.42
N ILE A 66 -29.29 26.47 -2.35
CA ILE A 66 -29.28 26.05 -3.76
C ILE A 66 -27.84 26.11 -4.36
N SER A 67 -26.99 27.01 -3.85
CA SER A 67 -25.57 27.06 -4.23
C SER A 67 -24.75 25.83 -3.78
N ARG A 68 -25.05 25.26 -2.62
CA ARG A 68 -24.42 24.04 -2.11
C ARG A 68 -24.90 22.82 -2.89
N GLU A 69 -26.20 22.69 -3.14
CA GLU A 69 -26.74 21.60 -3.96
C GLU A 69 -26.11 21.57 -5.36
N ARG A 70 -25.98 22.73 -6.02
CA ARG A 70 -25.24 22.86 -7.30
C ARG A 70 -23.77 22.43 -7.20
N THR A 71 -23.14 22.61 -6.04
CA THR A 71 -21.75 22.18 -5.79
C THR A 71 -21.67 20.67 -5.55
N GLU A 72 -22.66 20.08 -4.86
CA GLU A 72 -22.81 18.63 -4.71
C GLU A 72 -23.06 17.94 -6.06
N ALA A 73 -23.95 18.50 -6.89
CA ALA A 73 -24.23 18.03 -8.24
C ALA A 73 -22.97 18.08 -9.11
N LYS A 74 -22.29 19.23 -9.20
CA LYS A 74 -21.03 19.34 -9.94
C LYS A 74 -19.97 18.34 -9.45
N GLY A 75 -19.88 18.11 -8.15
CA GLY A 75 -18.98 17.10 -7.58
C GLY A 75 -19.32 15.68 -8.02
N ARG A 76 -20.62 15.35 -8.11
CA ARG A 76 -21.09 14.07 -8.66
C ARG A 76 -20.73 13.93 -10.14
N ASP A 77 -20.95 14.97 -10.94
CA ASP A 77 -20.66 14.97 -12.37
C ASP A 77 -19.18 14.73 -12.64
N GLU A 78 -18.29 15.41 -11.89
CA GLU A 78 -16.83 15.21 -12.00
C GLU A 78 -16.41 13.79 -11.62
N ILE A 79 -17.00 13.20 -10.58
CA ILE A 79 -16.78 11.78 -10.22
C ILE A 79 -17.26 10.85 -11.34
N TRP A 80 -18.45 11.11 -11.91
CA TRP A 80 -19.02 10.32 -12.98
C TRP A 80 -18.14 10.34 -14.24
N GLN A 81 -17.62 11.50 -14.64
CA GLN A 81 -16.68 11.65 -15.76
C GLN A 81 -15.39 10.84 -15.54
N ILE A 82 -14.79 10.92 -14.34
CA ILE A 82 -13.55 10.18 -14.02
C ILE A 82 -13.81 8.66 -14.01
N VAL A 83 -14.94 8.20 -13.48
CA VAL A 83 -15.33 6.77 -13.47
C VAL A 83 -15.50 6.23 -14.89
N HIS A 84 -16.13 6.99 -15.79
CA HIS A 84 -16.29 6.60 -17.19
C HIS A 84 -14.97 6.66 -17.96
N GLY A 85 -14.14 7.69 -17.74
CA GLY A 85 -12.82 7.81 -18.36
C GLY A 85 -11.87 6.65 -17.98
N LEU A 86 -11.89 6.22 -16.73
CA LEU A 86 -11.05 5.12 -16.22
C LEU A 86 -11.71 3.73 -16.32
N HIS A 87 -12.98 3.64 -16.74
CA HIS A 87 -13.75 2.38 -16.83
C HIS A 87 -13.77 1.59 -15.51
N VAL A 88 -14.05 2.26 -14.39
CA VAL A 88 -13.97 1.66 -13.04
C VAL A 88 -15.08 0.62 -12.81
N SER A 89 -14.69 -0.65 -12.67
CA SER A 89 -15.61 -1.78 -12.47
C SER A 89 -16.36 -1.72 -11.13
N GLY A 90 -17.60 -1.24 -11.18
CA GLY A 90 -18.53 -1.16 -10.04
C GLY A 90 -19.64 -0.11 -10.16
N GLY A 91 -19.80 0.52 -11.32
CA GLY A 91 -21.00 1.29 -11.68
C GLY A 91 -21.39 2.37 -10.67
N ASP A 92 -22.70 2.52 -10.48
CA ASP A 92 -23.27 3.59 -9.65
C ASP A 92 -22.96 3.42 -8.14
N ASP A 93 -22.67 2.22 -7.66
CA ASP A 93 -22.34 1.99 -6.24
C ASP A 93 -21.05 2.72 -5.82
N ILE A 94 -20.03 2.67 -6.68
CA ILE A 94 -18.77 3.38 -6.47
C ILE A 94 -18.99 4.89 -6.57
N ILE A 95 -19.80 5.35 -7.53
CA ILE A 95 -20.14 6.76 -7.72
C ILE A 95 -20.89 7.29 -6.48
N CYS A 96 -21.88 6.56 -5.98
CA CYS A 96 -22.63 6.89 -4.76
C CYS A 96 -21.71 6.93 -3.53
N THR A 97 -20.83 5.94 -3.37
CA THR A 97 -19.87 5.87 -2.26
C THR A 97 -18.89 7.05 -2.30
N ALA A 98 -18.31 7.35 -3.47
CA ALA A 98 -17.40 8.48 -3.66
C ALA A 98 -18.11 9.83 -3.45
N HIS A 99 -19.36 9.96 -3.91
CA HIS A 99 -20.18 11.15 -3.71
C HIS A 99 -20.54 11.37 -2.24
N ASN A 100 -20.78 10.31 -1.46
CA ASN A 100 -20.97 10.42 -0.01
C ASN A 100 -19.70 10.93 0.70
N PHE A 101 -18.51 10.47 0.31
CA PHE A 101 -17.25 11.05 0.78
C PHE A 101 -17.07 12.51 0.34
N TYR A 102 -17.56 12.89 -0.85
CA TYR A 102 -17.53 14.28 -1.33
C TYR A 102 -18.47 15.20 -0.54
N LYS A 103 -19.68 14.73 -0.17
CA LYS A 103 -20.59 15.45 0.73
C LYS A 103 -19.93 15.69 2.09
N LEU A 104 -19.31 14.67 2.68
CA LEU A 104 -18.59 14.81 3.94
C LEU A 104 -17.39 15.78 3.84
N ALA A 105 -16.72 15.83 2.68
CA ALA A 105 -15.67 16.81 2.40
C ALA A 105 -16.22 18.24 2.27
N LEU A 106 -17.44 18.42 1.72
CA LEU A 106 -18.15 19.70 1.67
C LEU A 106 -18.57 20.18 3.06
N ASP A 107 -19.08 19.29 3.92
CA ASP A 107 -19.44 19.61 5.31
C ASP A 107 -18.25 20.12 6.13
N ASN A 108 -17.05 19.64 5.82
CA ASN A 108 -15.79 20.06 6.43
C ASN A 108 -15.07 21.18 5.65
N ASP A 109 -15.78 21.90 4.77
CA ASP A 109 -15.28 23.05 4.00
C ASP A 109 -14.07 22.78 3.08
N PHE A 110 -13.73 21.50 2.86
CA PHE A 110 -12.49 21.08 2.20
C PHE A 110 -12.38 21.54 0.73
N THR A 111 -13.52 21.70 0.06
CA THR A 111 -13.60 22.11 -1.36
C THR A 111 -13.27 23.59 -1.58
N LYS A 112 -13.32 24.43 -0.54
CA LYS A 112 -13.07 25.87 -0.65
C LYS A 112 -11.62 26.13 -1.08
N GLY A 113 -11.44 26.85 -2.19
CA GLY A 113 -10.14 27.21 -2.75
C GLY A 113 -9.38 26.06 -3.46
N ARG A 114 -10.00 24.89 -3.64
CA ARG A 114 -9.41 23.75 -4.37
C ARG A 114 -10.13 23.53 -5.71
N ARG A 115 -9.46 22.88 -6.66
CA ARG A 115 -10.10 22.41 -7.90
C ARG A 115 -11.04 21.23 -7.60
N THR A 116 -12.27 21.29 -8.11
CA THR A 116 -13.32 20.27 -7.90
C THR A 116 -12.86 18.89 -8.31
N SER A 117 -12.22 18.77 -9.48
CA SER A 117 -11.67 17.53 -10.04
C SER A 117 -10.63 16.85 -9.14
N HIS A 118 -9.77 17.60 -8.44
CA HIS A 118 -8.76 17.02 -7.54
C HIS A 118 -9.41 16.40 -6.30
N VAL A 119 -10.44 17.05 -5.76
CA VAL A 119 -11.18 16.55 -4.60
C VAL A 119 -12.04 15.35 -5.00
N ALA A 120 -12.72 15.42 -6.16
CA ALA A 120 -13.46 14.31 -6.74
C ALA A 120 -12.58 13.06 -6.93
N ALA A 121 -11.40 13.22 -7.53
CA ALA A 121 -10.43 12.13 -7.70
C ALA A 121 -9.94 11.55 -6.37
N ALA A 122 -9.68 12.38 -5.36
CA ALA A 122 -9.27 11.92 -4.02
C ALA A 122 -10.40 11.15 -3.29
N CYS A 123 -11.65 11.65 -3.35
CA CYS A 123 -12.82 10.95 -2.81
C CYS A 123 -13.09 9.61 -3.52
N LEU A 124 -12.93 9.59 -4.85
CA LEU A 124 -13.07 8.37 -5.66
C LEU A 124 -11.97 7.35 -5.33
N TYR A 125 -10.71 7.77 -5.13
CA TYR A 125 -9.64 6.87 -4.71
C TYR A 125 -9.91 6.23 -3.34
N ILE A 126 -10.48 6.96 -2.38
CA ILE A 126 -10.93 6.40 -1.09
C ILE A 126 -12.02 5.34 -1.31
N ALA A 127 -13.01 5.59 -2.18
CA ALA A 127 -14.05 4.62 -2.51
C ALA A 127 -13.49 3.37 -3.21
N CYS A 128 -12.57 3.53 -4.17
CA CYS A 128 -11.87 2.42 -4.82
C CYS A 128 -11.07 1.56 -3.83
N ARG A 129 -10.38 2.19 -2.86
CA ARG A 129 -9.63 1.48 -1.82
C ARG A 129 -10.54 0.76 -0.82
N ARG A 130 -11.72 1.33 -0.50
CA ARG A 130 -12.75 0.66 0.30
C ARG A 130 -13.37 -0.55 -0.41
N GLY A 131 -13.56 -0.47 -1.73
CA GLY A 131 -14.07 -1.56 -2.56
C GLY A 131 -13.01 -2.53 -3.11
N GLU A 132 -11.77 -2.46 -2.60
CA GLU A 132 -10.61 -3.27 -3.00
C GLU A 132 -10.40 -3.35 -4.52
N LYS A 133 -10.67 -2.25 -5.24
CA LYS A 133 -10.58 -2.18 -6.70
C LYS A 133 -9.13 -1.95 -7.16
N PRO A 134 -8.70 -2.51 -8.31
CA PRO A 134 -7.32 -2.49 -8.77
C PRO A 134 -6.91 -1.16 -9.45
N TYR A 135 -7.13 -0.03 -8.76
CA TYR A 135 -6.78 1.32 -9.22
C TYR A 135 -5.72 1.95 -8.32
N LEU A 136 -4.66 2.47 -8.93
CA LEU A 136 -3.56 3.18 -8.26
C LEU A 136 -3.79 4.68 -8.37
N LEU A 137 -3.23 5.46 -7.42
CA LEU A 137 -3.32 6.92 -7.45
C LEU A 137 -2.73 7.54 -8.74
N ILE A 138 -1.79 6.84 -9.40
CA ILE A 138 -1.19 7.27 -10.67
C ILE A 138 -2.19 7.20 -11.85
N ASP A 139 -3.12 6.24 -11.87
CA ASP A 139 -4.14 6.15 -12.92
C ASP A 139 -5.02 7.42 -12.98
N PHE A 140 -5.41 7.92 -11.81
CA PHE A 140 -6.15 9.19 -11.68
C PHE A 140 -5.28 10.39 -12.06
N SER A 141 -3.98 10.34 -11.73
CA SER A 141 -3.02 11.39 -12.08
C SER A 141 -2.86 11.53 -13.59
N ASP A 142 -2.78 10.40 -14.30
CA ASP A 142 -2.67 10.33 -15.76
C ASP A 142 -3.98 10.78 -16.43
N HIS A 143 -5.15 10.38 -15.90
CA HIS A 143 -6.42 10.84 -16.44
C HIS A 143 -6.62 12.36 -16.28
N LEU A 144 -6.26 12.94 -15.13
CA LEU A 144 -6.35 14.39 -14.91
C LEU A 144 -5.18 15.19 -15.53
N GLN A 145 -4.11 14.54 -15.99
CA GLN A 145 -2.86 15.15 -16.47
C GLN A 145 -2.19 16.06 -15.42
N ILE A 146 -1.99 15.52 -14.21
CA ILE A 146 -1.43 16.23 -13.04
C ILE A 146 -0.30 15.39 -12.42
N SER A 147 0.64 16.03 -11.73
CA SER A 147 1.66 15.33 -10.96
C SER A 147 1.07 14.59 -9.73
N VAL A 148 1.48 13.33 -9.55
CA VAL A 148 0.99 12.45 -8.47
C VAL A 148 1.17 13.08 -7.08
N TYR A 149 2.24 13.86 -6.88
CA TYR A 149 2.52 14.54 -5.61
C TYR A 149 1.45 15.56 -5.20
N VAL A 150 0.87 16.29 -6.16
CA VAL A 150 -0.20 17.27 -5.88
C VAL A 150 -1.48 16.54 -5.49
N LEU A 151 -1.84 15.49 -6.23
CA LEU A 151 -3.03 14.68 -5.92
C LEU A 151 -2.88 13.92 -4.58
N GLY A 152 -1.69 13.37 -4.31
CA GLY A 152 -1.34 12.75 -3.04
C GLY A 152 -1.39 13.71 -1.86
N GLY A 153 -0.92 14.95 -2.04
CA GLY A 153 -1.04 16.00 -1.03
C GLY A 153 -2.50 16.37 -0.71
N VAL A 154 -3.37 16.44 -1.73
CA VAL A 154 -4.82 16.64 -1.53
C VAL A 154 -5.43 15.42 -0.82
N PHE A 155 -5.09 14.21 -1.21
CA PHE A 155 -5.56 12.97 -0.58
C PHE A 155 -5.18 12.88 0.91
N LEU A 156 -3.92 13.13 1.26
CA LEU A 156 -3.47 13.10 2.66
C LEU A 156 -4.16 14.15 3.52
N GLN A 157 -4.34 15.37 3.00
CA GLN A 157 -5.09 16.42 3.69
C GLN A 157 -6.58 16.07 3.83
N LEU A 158 -7.18 15.40 2.85
CA LEU A 158 -8.56 14.90 2.95
C LEU A 158 -8.70 13.84 4.04
N CYS A 159 -7.78 12.87 4.10
CA CYS A 159 -7.74 11.86 5.16
C CYS A 159 -7.55 12.49 6.55
N GLN A 160 -6.75 13.55 6.67
CA GLN A 160 -6.57 14.28 7.93
C GLN A 160 -7.85 15.04 8.35
N VAL A 161 -8.51 15.74 7.41
CA VAL A 161 -9.74 16.50 7.69
C VAL A 161 -10.91 15.59 8.06
N LEU A 162 -11.02 14.44 7.40
CA LEU A 162 -12.06 13.44 7.68
C LEU A 162 -11.73 12.51 8.86
N LEU A 163 -10.59 12.70 9.54
CA LEU A 163 -10.10 11.86 10.64
C LEU A 163 -9.95 10.36 10.27
N LEU A 164 -9.73 10.05 8.99
CA LEU A 164 -9.55 8.68 8.48
C LEU A 164 -8.19 8.06 8.83
N GLY A 165 -7.31 8.76 9.56
CA GLY A 165 -5.95 8.31 9.86
C GLY A 165 -5.87 6.99 10.65
N GLU A 166 -6.85 6.75 11.53
CA GLU A 166 -6.98 5.52 12.33
C GLU A 166 -7.92 4.49 11.67
N HIS A 167 -8.57 4.84 10.55
CA HIS A 167 -9.56 3.96 9.92
C HIS A 167 -8.84 2.84 9.14
N PRO A 168 -9.28 1.57 9.23
CA PRO A 168 -8.67 0.43 8.53
C PRO A 168 -8.47 0.60 7.02
N ILE A 169 -9.25 1.47 6.37
CA ILE A 169 -9.13 1.79 4.93
C ILE A 169 -7.79 2.46 4.60
N VAL A 170 -7.26 3.31 5.48
CA VAL A 170 -5.99 4.02 5.25
C VAL A 170 -4.81 3.22 5.80
N GLN A 171 -4.99 2.53 6.92
CA GLN A 171 -3.95 1.73 7.57
C GLN A 171 -3.66 0.39 6.87
N LYS A 172 -4.67 -0.30 6.31
CA LYS A 172 -4.47 -1.59 5.61
C LYS A 172 -3.54 -1.37 4.41
N LEU A 173 -2.40 -2.07 4.41
CA LEU A 173 -1.47 -2.11 3.28
C LEU A 173 -2.20 -2.59 2.03
N VAL A 174 -1.92 -1.95 0.89
CA VAL A 174 -2.55 -2.33 -0.38
C VAL A 174 -1.95 -3.65 -0.85
N ASP A 175 -2.78 -4.67 -1.03
CA ASP A 175 -2.35 -5.99 -1.48
C ASP A 175 -1.98 -5.99 -2.98
N PRO A 176 -0.75 -6.39 -3.36
CA PRO A 176 -0.29 -6.34 -4.75
C PRO A 176 -0.99 -7.34 -5.69
N SER A 177 -1.59 -8.39 -5.16
CA SER A 177 -2.33 -9.41 -5.92
C SER A 177 -3.47 -8.83 -6.74
N LEU A 178 -4.18 -7.84 -6.19
CA LEU A 178 -5.35 -7.20 -6.84
C LEU A 178 -5.02 -6.64 -8.23
N PHE A 179 -3.80 -6.11 -8.42
CA PHE A 179 -3.42 -5.46 -9.68
C PHE A 179 -2.93 -6.42 -10.77
N ILE A 180 -2.60 -7.68 -10.44
CA ILE A 180 -1.93 -8.61 -11.35
C ILE A 180 -2.77 -8.85 -12.60
N HIS A 181 -4.06 -9.20 -12.47
CA HIS A 181 -4.92 -9.45 -13.64
C HIS A 181 -5.02 -8.22 -14.56
N ARG A 182 -5.16 -7.01 -14.01
CA ARG A 182 -5.24 -5.76 -14.79
C ARG A 182 -3.94 -5.45 -15.53
N PHE A 183 -2.77 -5.70 -14.92
CA PHE A 183 -1.49 -5.52 -15.60
C PHE A 183 -1.22 -6.61 -16.65
N THR A 184 -1.64 -7.85 -16.38
CA THR A 184 -1.54 -8.99 -17.30
C THR A 184 -2.37 -8.73 -18.56
N GLU A 185 -3.63 -8.32 -18.41
CA GLU A 185 -4.51 -7.91 -19.51
C GLU A 185 -3.90 -6.77 -20.36
N ARG A 186 -3.29 -5.77 -19.70
CA ARG A 186 -2.68 -4.61 -20.38
C ARG A 186 -1.36 -4.93 -21.08
N LEU A 187 -0.61 -5.93 -20.61
CA LEU A 187 0.66 -6.35 -21.22
C LEU A 187 0.43 -7.30 -22.41
N LEU A 188 -0.41 -8.32 -22.24
CA LEU A 188 -0.64 -9.37 -23.25
C LEU A 188 -1.74 -8.99 -24.26
N GLY A 189 -2.60 -8.02 -23.94
CA GLY A 189 -3.80 -7.69 -24.73
C GLY A 189 -4.86 -8.82 -24.74
N LYS A 190 -4.65 -9.88 -23.95
CA LYS A 190 -5.47 -11.09 -23.85
C LYS A 190 -5.55 -11.55 -22.38
N ARG A 191 -6.55 -12.37 -22.07
CA ARG A 191 -6.70 -13.02 -20.75
C ARG A 191 -6.02 -14.38 -20.74
N ASP A 192 -4.73 -14.39 -20.45
CA ASP A 192 -3.97 -15.62 -20.22
C ASP A 192 -3.93 -15.90 -18.71
N ASN A 193 -4.94 -16.61 -18.20
CA ASN A 193 -5.08 -16.88 -16.76
C ASN A 193 -3.83 -17.56 -16.17
N ALA A 194 -3.19 -18.47 -16.92
CA ALA A 194 -1.98 -19.18 -16.50
C ALA A 194 -0.83 -18.22 -16.13
N VAL A 195 -0.64 -17.13 -16.88
CA VAL A 195 0.39 -16.12 -16.58
C VAL A 195 0.02 -15.34 -15.32
N SER A 196 -1.25 -14.94 -15.16
CA SER A 196 -1.69 -14.25 -13.94
C SER A 196 -1.61 -15.13 -12.70
N ASP A 197 -1.91 -16.42 -12.82
CA ASP A 197 -1.88 -17.36 -11.70
C ASP A 197 -0.43 -17.62 -11.25
N THR A 198 0.50 -17.85 -12.20
CA THR A 198 1.94 -17.89 -11.91
C THR A 198 2.43 -16.60 -11.25
N ALA A 199 2.02 -15.43 -11.75
CA ALA A 199 2.39 -14.13 -11.17
C ALA A 199 1.82 -13.95 -9.74
N LEU A 200 0.58 -14.40 -9.48
CA LEU A 200 -0.01 -14.39 -8.13
C LEU A 200 0.75 -15.28 -7.15
N ARG A 201 1.18 -16.48 -7.58
CA ARG A 201 2.00 -17.39 -6.78
C ARG A 201 3.36 -16.78 -6.43
N ILE A 202 4.00 -16.12 -7.40
CA ILE A 202 5.25 -15.36 -7.19
C ILE A 202 5.02 -14.21 -6.21
N VAL A 203 3.96 -13.41 -6.36
CA VAL A 203 3.62 -12.33 -5.42
C VAL A 203 3.37 -12.86 -3.99
N ALA A 204 2.74 -14.04 -3.85
CA ALA A 204 2.55 -14.68 -2.54
C ALA A 204 3.88 -15.06 -1.89
N SER A 205 4.83 -15.64 -2.65
CA SER A 205 6.21 -15.87 -2.19
C SER A 205 6.91 -14.56 -1.80
N MET A 206 6.86 -13.52 -2.63
CA MET A 206 7.43 -12.20 -2.31
C MET A 206 6.84 -11.57 -1.04
N LYS A 207 5.58 -11.90 -0.70
CA LYS A 207 4.92 -11.48 0.55
C LYS A 207 5.42 -12.29 1.76
N ARG A 208 5.67 -13.60 1.62
CA ARG A 208 6.31 -14.45 2.65
C ARG A 208 7.76 -14.04 2.93
N ASP A 209 8.50 -13.66 1.88
CA ASP A 209 9.87 -13.12 1.97
C ASP A 209 9.91 -11.66 2.48
N TRP A 210 8.77 -11.12 2.92
CA TRP A 210 8.56 -9.76 3.42
C TRP A 210 9.00 -8.61 2.49
N MET A 211 9.12 -8.85 1.18
CA MET A 211 9.56 -7.82 0.23
C MET A 211 8.53 -6.71 -0.02
N GLN A 212 7.31 -6.84 0.52
CA GLN A 212 6.21 -5.87 0.40
C GLN A 212 6.37 -4.65 1.32
N THR A 213 6.94 -4.80 2.51
CA THR A 213 6.90 -3.77 3.56
C THR A 213 7.71 -2.53 3.19
N GLY A 214 7.14 -1.34 3.42
CA GLY A 214 7.79 -0.04 3.15
C GLY A 214 8.00 0.30 1.67
N ARG A 215 7.38 -0.42 0.72
CA ARG A 215 7.67 -0.34 -0.72
C ARG A 215 6.41 -0.13 -1.55
N LYS A 216 6.56 0.47 -2.74
CA LYS A 216 5.45 0.69 -3.69
C LYS A 216 5.04 -0.67 -4.30
N PRO A 217 3.78 -1.13 -4.14
CA PRO A 217 3.36 -2.46 -4.58
C PRO A 217 3.50 -2.67 -6.09
N SER A 218 3.32 -1.61 -6.89
CA SER A 218 3.51 -1.64 -8.36
C SER A 218 4.86 -2.27 -8.77
N GLY A 219 5.96 -1.93 -8.10
CA GLY A 219 7.28 -2.47 -8.45
C GLY A 219 7.42 -3.99 -8.20
N LEU A 220 6.64 -4.55 -7.27
CA LEU A 220 6.60 -5.98 -7.01
C LEU A 220 5.69 -6.70 -8.00
N CYS A 221 4.52 -6.10 -8.32
CA CYS A 221 3.64 -6.60 -9.38
C CYS A 221 4.39 -6.72 -10.72
N GLY A 222 5.17 -5.69 -11.09
CA GLY A 222 5.97 -5.71 -12.31
C GLY A 222 7.09 -6.77 -12.31
N ALA A 223 7.77 -6.96 -11.18
CA ALA A 223 8.80 -7.98 -11.05
C ALA A 223 8.22 -9.40 -11.18
N ALA A 224 7.12 -9.67 -10.48
CA ALA A 224 6.41 -10.95 -10.57
C ALA A 224 5.84 -11.21 -11.96
N LEU A 225 5.29 -10.19 -12.63
CA LEU A 225 4.78 -10.31 -14.00
C LEU A 225 5.89 -10.57 -15.03
N TYR A 226 7.07 -9.95 -14.87
CA TYR A 226 8.24 -10.25 -15.73
C TYR A 226 8.70 -11.70 -15.59
N ILE A 227 8.84 -12.19 -14.35
CA ILE A 227 9.23 -13.58 -14.10
C ILE A 227 8.17 -14.54 -14.67
N ALA A 228 6.88 -14.30 -14.41
CA ALA A 228 5.80 -15.12 -14.95
C ALA A 228 5.76 -15.12 -16.49
N ALA A 229 5.97 -13.97 -17.14
CA ALA A 229 6.02 -13.89 -18.59
C ALA A 229 7.17 -14.74 -19.17
N LEU A 230 8.37 -14.65 -18.60
CA LEU A 230 9.51 -15.48 -18.98
C LEU A 230 9.24 -16.98 -18.75
N SER A 231 8.61 -17.37 -17.63
CA SER A 231 8.24 -18.76 -17.35
C SER A 231 7.30 -19.36 -18.40
N HIS A 232 6.45 -18.55 -19.04
CA HIS A 232 5.52 -18.97 -20.10
C HIS A 232 6.07 -18.74 -21.52
N GLY A 233 7.35 -18.37 -21.67
CA GLY A 233 8.02 -18.19 -22.96
C GLY A 233 7.70 -16.87 -23.67
N TYR A 234 7.29 -15.83 -22.94
CA TYR A 234 7.04 -14.49 -23.49
C TYR A 234 8.22 -13.53 -23.22
N ASP A 235 8.98 -13.22 -24.27
CA ASP A 235 10.14 -12.31 -24.23
C ASP A 235 9.72 -10.83 -24.26
N TYR A 236 9.28 -10.29 -23.12
CA TYR A 236 9.05 -8.84 -22.94
C TYR A 236 10.32 -8.12 -22.49
N THR A 237 10.53 -6.89 -22.96
CA THR A 237 11.62 -6.06 -22.41
C THR A 237 11.22 -5.50 -21.05
N LYS A 238 12.23 -5.18 -20.23
CA LYS A 238 12.03 -4.52 -18.93
C LYS A 238 11.36 -3.15 -19.08
N ALA A 239 11.58 -2.47 -20.21
CA ALA A 239 10.98 -1.19 -20.55
C ALA A 239 9.47 -1.30 -20.82
N ASP A 240 9.02 -2.36 -21.50
CA ASP A 240 7.60 -2.59 -21.80
C ASP A 240 6.79 -2.77 -20.50
N ILE A 241 7.32 -3.56 -19.57
CA ILE A 241 6.68 -3.80 -18.26
C ILE A 241 6.75 -2.54 -17.38
N ALA A 242 7.87 -1.81 -17.41
CA ALA A 242 8.00 -0.51 -16.75
C ALA A 242 6.92 0.50 -17.20
N ALA A 243 6.59 0.51 -18.50
CA ALA A 243 5.54 1.34 -19.08
C ALA A 243 4.12 0.91 -18.66
N VAL A 244 3.83 -0.41 -18.63
CA VAL A 244 2.51 -0.92 -18.20
C VAL A 244 2.23 -0.67 -16.71
N VAL A 245 3.26 -0.79 -15.88
CA VAL A 245 3.16 -0.78 -14.41
C VAL A 245 3.48 0.61 -13.81
N HIS A 246 3.91 1.56 -14.63
CA HIS A 246 4.26 2.95 -14.27
C HIS A 246 5.32 3.05 -13.16
N VAL A 247 6.46 2.39 -13.41
CA VAL A 247 7.63 2.31 -12.51
C VAL A 247 8.91 2.40 -13.34
N CYS A 248 9.94 3.09 -12.83
CA CYS A 248 11.23 3.19 -13.53
C CYS A 248 11.94 1.83 -13.63
N GLU A 249 12.60 1.55 -14.77
CA GLU A 249 13.29 0.28 -15.02
C GLU A 249 14.32 -0.09 -13.94
N ALA A 250 15.14 0.87 -13.47
CA ALA A 250 16.09 0.65 -12.39
C ALA A 250 15.43 0.18 -11.07
N THR A 251 14.18 0.58 -10.81
CA THR A 251 13.42 0.11 -9.65
C THR A 251 12.92 -1.32 -9.86
N LEU A 252 12.47 -1.66 -11.06
CA LEU A 252 12.09 -3.02 -11.45
C LEU A 252 13.31 -3.97 -11.33
N PHE A 253 14.44 -3.58 -11.89
CA PHE A 253 15.70 -4.34 -11.81
C PHE A 253 16.14 -4.58 -10.35
N LYS A 254 16.07 -3.55 -9.49
CA LYS A 254 16.38 -3.68 -8.06
C LYS A 254 15.45 -4.67 -7.34
N ARG A 255 14.21 -4.86 -7.79
CA ARG A 255 13.29 -5.88 -7.23
C ARG A 255 13.59 -7.28 -7.76
N LEU A 256 13.99 -7.42 -9.02
CA LEU A 256 14.40 -8.70 -9.59
C LEU A 256 15.67 -9.25 -8.92
N VAL A 257 16.72 -8.42 -8.81
CA VAL A 257 17.95 -8.79 -8.09
C VAL A 257 17.66 -9.14 -6.63
N GLU A 258 16.68 -8.48 -6.00
CA GLU A 258 16.33 -8.80 -4.62
C GLU A 258 15.60 -10.14 -4.48
N PHE A 259 14.73 -10.50 -5.43
CA PHE A 259 14.08 -11.81 -5.50
C PHE A 259 15.09 -12.94 -5.76
N GLU A 260 16.06 -12.72 -6.66
CA GLU A 260 17.19 -13.64 -6.89
C GLU A 260 18.01 -13.91 -5.60
N ASN A 261 17.99 -12.96 -4.65
CA ASN A 261 18.66 -13.09 -3.36
C ASN A 261 17.79 -13.73 -2.25
N THR A 262 16.55 -14.17 -2.53
CA THR A 262 15.73 -14.95 -1.58
C THR A 262 15.79 -16.45 -1.88
N ASP A 263 15.43 -17.26 -0.90
CA ASP A 263 15.49 -18.73 -1.01
C ASP A 263 14.47 -19.25 -2.03
N SER A 264 13.42 -18.45 -2.30
CA SER A 264 12.45 -18.64 -3.38
C SER A 264 13.06 -18.48 -4.77
N GLY A 265 14.04 -17.59 -4.94
CA GLY A 265 14.68 -17.28 -6.23
C GLY A 265 15.73 -18.30 -6.69
N SER A 266 16.23 -19.14 -5.78
CA SER A 266 17.19 -20.21 -6.10
C SER A 266 16.56 -21.53 -6.60
N LEU A 267 15.23 -21.63 -6.59
CA LEU A 267 14.50 -22.81 -7.06
C LEU A 267 14.32 -22.79 -8.59
N THR A 268 14.21 -23.96 -9.22
CA THR A 268 13.76 -24.00 -10.62
C THR A 268 12.29 -23.55 -10.70
N ILE A 269 11.85 -23.12 -11.88
CA ILE A 269 10.45 -22.66 -12.09
C ILE A 269 9.46 -23.79 -11.79
N GLU A 270 9.83 -25.04 -12.12
CA GLU A 270 9.01 -26.24 -11.87
C GLU A 270 8.96 -26.58 -10.37
N ASP A 271 10.10 -26.58 -9.67
CA ASP A 271 10.17 -26.81 -8.22
C ASP A 271 9.44 -25.70 -7.43
N PHE A 272 9.54 -24.46 -7.89
CA PHE A 272 8.85 -23.31 -7.30
C PHE A 272 7.33 -23.47 -7.40
N LEU A 273 6.83 -23.90 -8.57
CA LEU A 273 5.41 -24.19 -8.75
C LEU A 273 4.97 -25.42 -7.95
N ALA A 274 5.77 -26.48 -7.85
CA ALA A 274 5.44 -27.64 -7.00
C ALA A 274 5.33 -27.23 -5.51
N LYS A 275 6.37 -26.56 -4.97
CA LYS A 275 6.43 -26.13 -3.57
C LYS A 275 5.32 -25.15 -3.20
N ALA A 276 4.97 -24.22 -4.10
CA ALA A 276 3.90 -23.28 -3.84
C ALA A 276 2.50 -23.93 -3.83
N ASP A 277 2.33 -25.18 -4.31
CA ASP A 277 1.09 -25.95 -4.16
C ASP A 277 1.08 -26.71 -2.83
N GLU A 278 2.21 -27.29 -2.41
CA GLU A 278 2.37 -27.92 -1.08
C GLU A 278 2.08 -26.94 0.08
N GLU A 279 2.53 -25.69 -0.05
CA GLU A 279 2.28 -24.62 0.94
C GLU A 279 0.83 -24.12 1.00
N THR A 280 -0.08 -24.53 0.09
CA THR A 280 -1.49 -24.11 0.14
C THR A 280 -2.33 -24.84 1.19
N VAL A 281 -1.83 -25.98 1.69
CA VAL A 281 -2.45 -26.68 2.81
C VAL A 281 -1.77 -26.19 4.09
N PRO A 282 -2.44 -25.40 4.97
CA PRO A 282 -2.01 -25.21 6.33
C PRO A 282 -2.24 -26.50 7.12
N ASN A 283 -1.45 -27.52 6.78
CA ASN A 283 -1.39 -28.75 7.53
C ASN A 283 -0.58 -28.42 8.78
N CYS A 284 -1.28 -28.00 9.82
CA CYS A 284 -0.76 -27.94 11.18
C CYS A 284 -1.10 -29.27 11.88
N PRO A 285 -0.31 -30.35 11.72
CA PRO A 285 -0.41 -31.53 12.59
C PRO A 285 0.25 -31.24 13.95
N ALA A 286 0.02 -30.03 14.51
CA ALA A 286 0.28 -29.75 15.90
C ALA A 286 -0.78 -30.52 16.70
N LYS A 287 -0.45 -31.77 17.07
CA LYS A 287 -1.21 -32.52 18.06
C LYS A 287 -1.24 -31.66 19.33
N TYR A 288 -2.43 -31.23 19.73
CA TYR A 288 -2.62 -30.46 20.96
C TYR A 288 -2.00 -31.22 22.14
N GLY A 289 -0.96 -30.65 22.76
CA GLY A 289 -0.37 -31.14 24.01
C GLY A 289 1.04 -31.74 23.95
N GLU A 290 1.68 -31.89 22.78
CA GLU A 290 3.09 -32.35 22.71
C GLU A 290 4.05 -31.17 22.48
N VAL A 291 5.06 -31.01 23.35
CA VAL A 291 6.12 -30.01 23.18
C VAL A 291 7.21 -30.50 22.21
N LEU A 292 7.65 -29.62 21.33
CA LEU A 292 8.64 -29.84 20.27
C LEU A 292 10.10 -29.77 20.79
N CYS A 293 10.32 -29.26 22.01
CA CYS A 293 11.63 -29.28 22.65
C CYS A 293 12.00 -30.67 23.21
N GLU A 294 13.28 -30.91 23.45
CA GLU A 294 13.78 -32.17 24.03
C GLU A 294 13.19 -32.47 25.42
N HIS A 295 12.69 -31.45 26.13
CA HIS A 295 11.99 -31.53 27.41
C HIS A 295 10.57 -32.11 27.29
N LYS A 296 10.42 -33.34 26.80
CA LYS A 296 9.14 -34.05 26.52
C LYS A 296 8.26 -34.39 27.74
N GLY A 297 8.41 -33.68 28.85
CA GLY A 297 7.61 -33.83 30.08
C GLY A 297 7.22 -32.51 30.74
N ALA A 298 7.50 -31.36 30.11
CA ALA A 298 7.11 -30.04 30.59
C ALA A 298 5.77 -29.59 30.00
N GLU A 299 5.02 -28.76 30.73
CA GLU A 299 3.75 -28.21 30.24
C GLU A 299 3.96 -27.28 29.04
N TYR A 300 2.98 -27.28 28.14
CA TYR A 300 2.95 -26.41 26.96
C TYR A 300 2.79 -24.95 27.40
N PHE A 301 3.77 -24.09 27.07
CA PHE A 301 3.70 -22.66 27.34
C PHE A 301 3.21 -21.88 26.11
N SER A 302 4.00 -21.88 25.03
CA SER A 302 3.67 -21.23 23.76
C SER A 302 4.56 -21.73 22.62
N HIS A 303 4.08 -21.61 21.38
CA HIS A 303 4.80 -22.02 20.15
C HIS A 303 5.31 -23.49 20.14
N GLY A 304 4.71 -24.37 20.93
CA GLY A 304 5.15 -25.77 21.06
C GLY A 304 6.40 -25.95 21.93
N LEU A 305 6.82 -24.93 22.69
CA LEU A 305 7.97 -24.99 23.60
C LEU A 305 7.50 -24.99 25.07
N CYS A 306 8.31 -25.57 25.96
CA CYS A 306 8.21 -25.33 27.40
C CYS A 306 8.64 -23.90 27.76
N GLU A 307 8.29 -23.43 28.95
CA GLU A 307 8.54 -22.05 29.40
C GLU A 307 10.01 -21.63 29.31
N GLU A 308 10.96 -22.47 29.76
CA GLU A 308 12.41 -22.18 29.68
C GLU A 308 12.93 -22.12 28.23
N CYS A 309 12.49 -23.03 27.37
CA CYS A 309 12.84 -23.00 25.94
C CYS A 309 12.19 -21.82 25.23
N HIS A 310 10.99 -21.40 25.63
CA HIS A 310 10.32 -20.22 25.11
C HIS A 310 11.05 -18.93 25.52
N TYR A 311 11.54 -18.84 26.76
CA TYR A 311 12.37 -17.71 27.22
C TYR A 311 13.70 -17.64 26.46
N ASN A 312 14.44 -18.75 26.36
CA ASN A 312 15.67 -18.80 25.56
C ASN A 312 15.42 -18.47 24.08
N PHE A 313 14.33 -18.97 23.50
CA PHE A 313 13.93 -18.63 22.13
C PHE A 313 13.62 -17.14 21.97
N THR A 314 12.93 -16.54 22.93
CA THR A 314 12.59 -15.11 22.95
C THR A 314 13.86 -14.24 23.08
N GLU A 315 14.80 -14.64 23.94
CA GLU A 315 16.07 -13.92 24.15
C GLU A 315 17.02 -14.05 22.95
N LEU A 316 17.12 -15.23 22.33
CA LEU A 316 17.94 -15.47 21.13
C LEU A 316 17.34 -14.86 19.85
N SER A 317 16.00 -14.81 19.74
CA SER A 317 15.30 -14.38 18.53
C SER A 317 14.77 -12.94 18.60
N GLY A 318 14.88 -12.27 19.76
CA GLY A 318 14.40 -10.90 20.00
C GLY A 318 12.88 -10.77 20.24
N GLY A 319 12.15 -11.88 20.33
CA GLY A 319 10.70 -11.92 20.48
C GLY A 319 9.91 -11.62 19.21
N LEU A 320 8.60 -11.91 19.25
CA LEU A 320 7.67 -11.70 18.12
C LEU A 320 6.92 -10.35 18.17
N GLU A 321 7.03 -9.60 19.27
CA GLU A 321 6.41 -8.28 19.44
C GLU A 321 7.43 -7.14 19.25
N GLY A 322 7.70 -6.79 18.00
CA GLY A 322 8.51 -5.62 17.67
C GLY A 322 8.84 -5.62 16.19
N GLY A 323 8.29 -4.65 15.44
CA GLY A 323 8.37 -4.57 13.98
C GLY A 323 9.79 -4.52 13.42
N ALA A 324 10.44 -5.68 13.37
CA ALA A 324 11.77 -5.87 12.82
C ALA A 324 11.71 -5.78 11.30
N ASP A 325 12.72 -5.12 10.73
CA ASP A 325 12.84 -4.97 9.28
C ASP A 325 12.78 -6.32 8.56
N PRO A 326 12.19 -6.38 7.35
CA PRO A 326 11.97 -7.62 6.61
C PRO A 326 13.27 -8.44 6.48
N PRO A 327 13.23 -9.79 6.49
CA PRO A 327 14.46 -10.60 6.43
C PRO A 327 15.39 -10.27 5.25
N ALA A 328 14.85 -9.79 4.13
CA ALA A 328 15.63 -9.24 3.01
C ALA A 328 16.53 -8.05 3.42
N PHE A 329 16.04 -7.14 4.27
CA PHE A 329 16.81 -6.03 4.83
C PHE A 329 17.92 -6.53 5.78
N GLN A 330 17.59 -7.45 6.69
CA GLN A 330 18.55 -8.06 7.61
C GLN A 330 19.67 -8.83 6.87
N ARG A 331 19.31 -9.59 5.83
CA ARG A 331 20.28 -10.27 4.93
C ARG A 331 21.14 -9.27 4.17
N ALA A 332 20.56 -8.18 3.66
CA ALA A 332 21.31 -7.11 2.97
C ALA A 332 22.22 -6.32 3.91
N GLU A 333 21.81 -6.10 5.16
CA GLU A 333 22.62 -5.49 6.22
C GLU A 333 23.77 -6.41 6.64
N LYS A 334 23.51 -7.70 6.84
CA LYS A 334 24.56 -8.71 7.07
C LYS A 334 25.57 -8.74 5.92
N LYS A 335 25.11 -8.79 4.66
CA LYS A 335 25.99 -8.69 3.47
C LYS A 335 26.82 -7.39 3.45
N ARG A 336 26.23 -6.24 3.82
CA ARG A 336 26.97 -4.97 3.97
C ARG A 336 28.02 -5.03 5.09
N HIS A 337 27.69 -5.61 6.25
CA HIS A 337 28.62 -5.78 7.36
C HIS A 337 29.75 -6.77 7.03
N ASP A 338 29.45 -7.87 6.34
CA ASP A 338 30.45 -8.87 5.95
C ASP A 338 31.38 -8.32 4.84
N ALA A 339 30.85 -7.52 3.90
CA ALA A 339 31.66 -6.79 2.93
C ALA A 339 32.54 -5.71 3.60
N ALA A 340 32.00 -4.97 4.58
CA ALA A 340 32.76 -3.98 5.34
C ALA A 340 33.85 -4.63 6.22
N LYS A 341 33.59 -5.80 6.80
CA LYS A 341 34.61 -6.62 7.49
C LYS A 341 35.72 -7.03 6.52
N ARG A 342 35.38 -7.66 5.38
CA ARG A 342 36.37 -8.05 4.36
C ARG A 342 37.21 -6.89 3.84
N ALA A 343 36.61 -5.72 3.63
CA ALA A 343 37.34 -4.51 3.24
C ALA A 343 38.31 -4.04 4.34
N LYS A 344 37.89 -4.13 5.62
CA LYS A 344 38.73 -3.79 6.77
C LYS A 344 39.86 -4.80 6.96
N ASP A 345 39.57 -6.10 6.85
CA ASP A 345 40.57 -7.17 6.93
C ASP A 345 41.61 -6.99 5.81
N SER A 346 41.19 -6.70 4.57
CA SER A 346 42.09 -6.37 3.46
C SER A 346 42.98 -5.16 3.75
N SER A 347 42.46 -4.11 4.40
CA SER A 347 43.27 -2.94 4.79
C SER A 347 44.26 -3.23 5.93
N VAL A 348 43.98 -4.24 6.76
CA VAL A 348 44.93 -4.71 7.77
C VAL A 348 46.08 -5.48 7.10
N VAL A 349 45.81 -6.39 6.15
CA VAL A 349 46.89 -7.13 5.46
C VAL A 349 47.85 -6.20 4.71
N ASP A 350 47.32 -5.15 4.07
CA ASP A 350 48.09 -4.17 3.30
C ASP A 350 48.96 -3.28 4.23
N ALA A 351 48.47 -2.97 5.43
CA ALA A 351 49.24 -2.27 6.47
C ALA A 351 50.38 -3.15 7.02
N THR A 352 50.14 -4.42 7.32
CA THR A 352 51.18 -5.34 7.82
C THR A 352 52.28 -5.61 6.78
N LEU A 353 51.98 -5.49 5.49
CA LEU A 353 52.96 -5.62 4.42
C LEU A 353 53.89 -4.38 4.31
N CYS A 354 53.40 -3.19 4.69
CA CYS A 354 54.18 -1.96 4.67
C CYS A 354 55.17 -1.83 5.86
N GLU A 355 54.84 -2.40 7.02
CA GLU A 355 55.70 -2.31 8.22
C GLU A 355 56.97 -3.18 8.15
N LEU A 356 57.03 -4.16 7.25
CA LEU A 356 58.20 -5.05 7.09
C LEU A 356 59.30 -4.53 6.15
N HIS A 357 59.11 -3.37 5.50
CA HIS A 357 60.12 -2.75 4.60
C HIS A 357 60.66 -1.40 5.12
N SER A 358 60.65 -1.16 6.44
CA SER A 358 61.14 0.08 7.05
C SER A 358 62.27 -0.13 8.06
N SER A 359 63.21 -1.03 7.77
CA SER A 359 64.50 -1.08 8.46
C SER A 359 65.60 -1.68 7.58
N ASP A 360 66.19 -0.86 6.71
CA ASP A 360 67.59 -0.95 6.29
C ASP A 360 67.99 0.39 5.67
N VAL A 361 69.02 1.05 6.23
CA VAL A 361 69.58 2.30 5.73
C VAL A 361 71.09 2.13 5.64
N GLU A 362 71.66 2.31 4.46
CA GLU A 362 72.98 2.96 4.34
C GLU A 362 73.20 3.61 2.98
N HIS A 363 73.98 4.69 2.98
CA HIS A 363 74.23 5.55 1.82
C HIS A 363 75.28 4.96 0.86
N ASN A 364 75.14 5.19 -0.45
CA ASN A 364 76.19 5.89 -1.20
C ASN A 364 75.77 6.46 -2.58
N ILE A 365 76.61 7.34 -3.09
CA ILE A 365 76.37 8.25 -4.22
C ILE A 365 76.76 7.61 -5.58
N MET A 366 76.02 7.94 -6.65
CA MET A 366 76.51 8.47 -7.96
C MET A 366 75.73 7.95 -9.20
N SER A 367 75.30 8.87 -10.08
CA SER A 367 74.78 8.59 -11.43
C SER A 367 75.93 8.37 -12.44
N PRO A 368 75.77 7.75 -13.65
CA PRO A 368 74.93 8.30 -14.74
C PRO A 368 74.36 7.28 -15.79
N GLY A 369 73.63 7.78 -16.81
CA GLY A 369 73.84 7.29 -18.20
C GLY A 369 72.76 6.48 -18.97
N LYS A 370 71.86 7.20 -19.66
CA LYS A 370 71.26 6.97 -21.01
C LYS A 370 71.31 5.60 -21.75
N ASN A 371 70.16 5.30 -22.41
CA ASN A 371 69.94 4.59 -23.70
C ASN A 371 70.13 3.05 -23.75
N CYS A 372 69.52 2.24 -24.66
CA CYS A 372 68.30 2.26 -25.52
C CYS A 372 68.15 0.86 -26.21
N VAL A 373 66.99 0.57 -26.84
CA VAL A 373 66.71 -0.54 -27.82
C VAL A 373 66.59 -1.98 -27.22
N GLY A 374 65.69 -2.89 -27.64
CA GLY A 374 64.47 -2.80 -28.48
C GLY A 374 64.10 -4.09 -29.26
N LYS A 375 62.79 -4.33 -29.51
CA LYS A 375 62.15 -5.28 -30.49
C LYS A 375 62.22 -6.80 -30.13
N SER A 376 61.33 -7.73 -30.57
CA SER A 376 60.25 -7.74 -31.61
C SER A 376 59.17 -8.85 -31.46
N SER A 377 57.90 -8.52 -31.81
CA SER A 377 56.82 -9.30 -32.50
C SER A 377 56.59 -10.83 -32.35
N THR A 378 55.31 -11.26 -32.17
CA THR A 378 54.42 -11.86 -33.22
C THR A 378 53.01 -12.25 -32.71
N GLY A 379 51.94 -11.88 -33.44
CA GLY A 379 50.59 -12.51 -33.47
C GLY A 379 49.64 -12.33 -32.26
N SER A 380 48.36 -12.78 -32.29
CA SER A 380 47.40 -12.92 -33.41
C SER A 380 46.00 -13.43 -32.97
N SER A 381 44.90 -12.78 -33.40
CA SER A 381 43.44 -13.13 -33.26
C SER A 381 42.88 -13.33 -31.82
N SER A 382 41.66 -12.90 -31.45
CA SER A 382 40.51 -12.29 -32.17
C SER A 382 39.61 -11.44 -31.24
N GLN A 383 38.89 -10.47 -31.84
CA GLN A 383 37.69 -9.68 -31.43
C GLN A 383 36.96 -10.08 -30.11
N THR A 384 36.41 -9.17 -29.30
CA THR A 384 35.42 -8.11 -29.65
C THR A 384 35.50 -6.86 -28.74
N ALA A 385 34.81 -5.79 -29.13
CA ALA A 385 34.82 -4.46 -28.48
C ALA A 385 33.90 -4.35 -27.25
N ASN A 386 34.15 -3.32 -26.43
CA ASN A 386 33.09 -2.59 -25.71
C ASN A 386 33.54 -1.14 -25.43
N ASP A 387 32.58 -0.22 -25.46
CA ASP A 387 32.81 1.22 -25.55
C ASP A 387 33.03 1.93 -24.21
N PHE A 388 33.51 3.17 -24.33
CA PHE A 388 33.70 4.15 -23.26
C PHE A 388 32.35 4.71 -22.77
N GLU A 389 32.14 4.77 -21.45
CA GLU A 389 31.39 5.87 -20.82
C GLU A 389 31.89 6.14 -19.39
N ALA A 390 31.80 7.40 -18.94
CA ALA A 390 32.60 7.93 -17.83
C ALA A 390 31.91 7.82 -16.45
N PRO A 391 32.67 7.73 -15.34
CA PRO A 391 32.10 7.60 -14.00
C PRO A 391 31.54 8.93 -13.46
N ILE A 392 30.34 8.86 -12.87
CA ILE A 392 29.70 9.98 -12.15
C ILE A 392 30.21 10.00 -10.70
N ASN A 393 30.65 11.18 -10.23
CA ASN A 393 31.32 11.34 -8.93
C ASN A 393 30.39 11.11 -7.72
N PRO A 394 30.83 10.37 -6.68
CA PRO A 394 30.01 10.06 -5.49
C PRO A 394 29.84 11.23 -4.49
N GLU A 395 30.43 12.40 -4.73
CA GLU A 395 30.34 13.54 -3.79
C GLU A 395 28.96 14.22 -3.73
N VAL A 396 28.08 13.96 -4.70
CA VAL A 396 26.77 14.65 -4.80
C VAL A 396 25.72 14.01 -3.87
N GLU A 397 25.70 12.68 -3.73
CA GLU A 397 24.74 12.00 -2.85
C GLU A 397 24.93 12.34 -1.37
N VAL A 398 26.19 12.40 -0.90
CA VAL A 398 26.51 12.74 0.50
C VAL A 398 26.06 14.16 0.87
N LYS A 399 26.05 15.08 -0.11
CA LYS A 399 25.53 16.45 0.07
C LYS A 399 24.00 16.47 0.12
N MET A 400 23.30 15.67 -0.68
CA MET A 400 21.83 15.56 -0.61
C MET A 400 21.35 14.92 0.70
N VAL A 401 21.96 13.82 1.16
CA VAL A 401 21.54 13.15 2.41
C VAL A 401 21.71 14.08 3.62
N LYS A 402 22.80 14.86 3.68
CA LYS A 402 22.97 15.91 4.70
C LYS A 402 21.92 17.01 4.60
N LEU A 403 21.54 17.44 3.41
CA LEU A 403 20.51 18.47 3.23
C LEU A 403 19.12 18.00 3.68
N ILE A 404 18.78 16.74 3.44
CA ILE A 404 17.51 16.12 3.88
C ILE A 404 17.46 16.03 5.42
N LEU A 405 18.51 15.53 6.07
CA LEU A 405 18.59 15.49 7.54
C LEU A 405 18.53 16.88 8.17
N ILE A 406 19.17 17.88 7.57
CA ILE A 406 19.10 19.28 8.04
C ILE A 406 17.66 19.81 7.89
N LEU A 407 16.96 19.49 6.80
CA LEU A 407 15.56 19.90 6.58
C LEU A 407 14.59 19.23 7.58
N GLU A 408 14.76 17.95 7.89
CA GLU A 408 13.95 17.26 8.91
C GLU A 408 14.17 17.85 10.31
N ILE A 409 15.43 18.06 10.71
CA ILE A 409 15.76 18.72 11.99
C ILE A 409 15.17 20.13 12.04
N PHE A 410 15.20 20.88 10.93
CA PHE A 410 14.61 22.21 10.85
C PHE A 410 13.08 22.16 10.95
N LEU A 411 12.42 21.17 10.35
CA LEU A 411 10.98 20.94 10.46
C LEU A 411 10.57 20.63 11.91
N ILE A 412 11.31 19.73 12.57
CA ILE A 412 11.09 19.35 13.97
C ILE A 412 11.26 20.58 14.90
N LEU A 413 12.32 21.38 14.69
CA LEU A 413 12.52 22.65 15.40
C LEU A 413 11.40 23.67 15.14
N MET A 414 10.87 23.74 13.91
CA MET A 414 9.74 24.61 13.59
C MET A 414 8.45 24.16 14.28
N MET A 415 8.19 22.84 14.33
CA MET A 415 7.06 22.27 15.05
C MET A 415 7.17 22.51 16.56
N TRP A 416 8.36 22.37 17.15
CA TRP A 416 8.64 22.75 18.55
C TRP A 416 8.43 24.25 18.81
N ARG A 417 8.85 25.13 17.90
CA ARG A 417 8.57 26.57 18.01
C ARG A 417 7.07 26.87 17.95
N LEU A 418 6.33 26.22 17.04
CA LEU A 418 4.88 26.42 16.89
C LEU A 418 4.10 25.93 18.13
N THR A 419 4.42 24.76 18.68
CA THR A 419 3.79 24.25 19.91
C THR A 419 4.18 25.04 21.15
N GLY A 420 5.42 25.51 21.26
CA GLY A 420 5.88 26.44 22.30
C GLY A 420 5.17 27.81 22.26
N ILE A 421 4.94 28.35 21.05
CA ILE A 421 4.17 29.59 20.87
C ILE A 421 2.69 29.38 21.23
N PHE A 422 2.10 28.24 20.87
CA PHE A 422 0.69 27.94 21.17
C PHE A 422 0.41 27.80 22.68
N THR A 423 1.31 27.15 23.41
CA THR A 423 1.19 26.97 24.87
C THR A 423 1.35 28.30 25.62
N MET A 424 2.31 29.16 25.23
CA MET A 424 2.44 30.52 25.77
C MET A 424 1.21 31.39 25.49
N ARG A 425 0.65 31.33 24.27
CA ARG A 425 -0.53 32.13 23.89
C ARG A 425 -1.80 31.71 24.64
N LYS A 426 -1.95 30.42 24.98
CA LYS A 426 -3.03 29.92 25.85
C LYS A 426 -2.90 30.45 27.28
N LYS A 427 -1.68 30.45 27.85
CA LYS A 427 -1.37 30.93 29.22
C LYS A 427 -1.55 32.45 29.40
N HIS A 428 -1.36 33.24 28.33
CA HIS A 428 -1.66 34.67 28.35
C HIS A 428 -3.16 35.01 28.22
N ARG A 429 -3.96 34.14 27.56
CA ARG A 429 -5.40 34.37 27.38
C ARG A 429 -6.19 34.08 28.67
N THR A 430 -5.79 33.07 29.45
CA THR A 430 -6.43 32.76 30.74
C THR A 430 -6.16 33.84 31.81
N LYS A 431 -4.95 34.41 31.88
CA LYS A 431 -4.63 35.51 32.81
C LYS A 431 -5.40 36.81 32.56
N ARG A 432 -5.94 37.06 31.36
CA ARG A 432 -6.79 38.24 31.09
C ARG A 432 -8.25 38.08 31.51
N LEU A 433 -8.72 36.85 31.77
CA LEU A 433 -10.11 36.57 32.17
C LEU A 433 -10.32 36.53 33.69
N SER A 434 -9.26 36.40 34.49
CA SER A 434 -9.33 36.41 35.97
C SER A 434 -9.11 37.80 36.60
N GLY A 435 -9.11 38.87 35.81
CA GLY A 435 -8.78 40.24 36.24
C GLY A 435 -9.94 41.25 36.20
N ARG A 436 -11.19 40.77 36.14
CA ARG A 436 -12.41 41.58 36.28
C ARG A 436 -13.45 40.85 37.12
N LYS A 437 -13.29 40.94 38.43
CA LYS A 437 -14.35 41.02 39.44
C LYS A 437 -13.91 42.04 40.48
#